data_AF-A0A1J7J0M3-F1
#
_entry.id   AF-A0A1J7J0M3-F1
#
_cell.length_a   1.000
_cell.length_b   1.000
_cell.length_c   1.000
_cell.angle_alpha   90.00
_cell.angle_beta   90.00
_cell.angle_gamma   90.00
#
_symmetry.space_group_name_H-M   'P 1'
#
loop_
_entity.id
_entity.type
_entity.pdbx_description
1 polymer ?
#
loop_
_entity_poly.entity_id
_entity_poly.type
_entity_poly.pdbx_seq_one_letter_code
_entity_poly.pdbx_strand_id
1 'polypeptide(L)'
;MRSYSLLLVAAASAVASAQSLPTTGCTSNSFAIPSWLIEDLEYTAAGKTSFHITNRATNYTADLTCSPGSSGWNACAIQGKPWSNDTLQVSVQISETSAQVMVNQTWTCNDRNGTKLMPFTAVGNDSVALKSDGHAVNSPWLIKGSLLSPVTITPKYAWGPTGHDKPGCAATPNASWILSAPFYMYQTGDGVTAIASQDFNVLLTNAATGYQASCMSGAGFGDGLTPTPASGPLNLVCAGSEFQSSGGGKYSITTAASFDPSTFRFTVNQTWYCDDLSPASPVQVTASASESLPLTCTSASVGTDGAFTDTKTTCINPSDVTLAAQLLLQSALVPYSIEDPVPGPDGCTLSSIFHPQWTFSAFEVDSTGTNASSTSFEIILRTGSPGFQFPISISQDTTALAGDGSWYSCIIGPSGDIGQPLWPTSCSFKYQATTQELSLRAEWSCSELDPDHPIIFSGITTTTVNSPLACETVEGVSQCVTADGAYSWTANISNVTWHQTP
;
A
#
# COMPACT_ATOMS: atom_id res chain seq x y z
N MET A 1 2.88 58.09 -1.94
CA MET A 1 1.78 57.11 -1.81
C MET A 1 2.41 55.74 -1.75
N ARG A 2 2.28 55.03 -0.63
CA ARG A 2 2.80 53.67 -0.45
C ARG A 2 1.84 52.70 -1.13
N SER A 3 2.29 51.99 -2.16
CA SER A 3 1.59 50.81 -2.68
C SER A 3 2.30 49.57 -2.15
N TYR A 4 1.61 48.85 -1.26
CA TYR A 4 1.98 47.52 -0.80
C TYR A 4 1.64 46.53 -1.92
N SER A 5 2.64 45.91 -2.53
CA SER A 5 2.42 44.71 -3.36
C SER A 5 2.51 43.49 -2.45
N LEU A 6 1.37 42.82 -2.27
CA LEU A 6 1.26 41.53 -1.62
C LEU A 6 2.10 40.49 -2.39
N LEU A 7 3.03 39.83 -1.69
CA LEU A 7 3.58 38.54 -2.11
C LEU A 7 2.47 37.49 -1.96
N LEU A 8 1.95 36.99 -3.09
CA LEU A 8 1.31 35.67 -3.11
C LEU A 8 2.42 34.62 -3.12
N VAL A 9 2.67 34.00 -1.97
CA VAL A 9 3.38 32.73 -1.87
C VAL A 9 2.44 31.66 -2.44
N ALA A 10 2.57 31.36 -3.73
CA ALA A 10 2.02 30.14 -4.30
C ALA A 10 2.93 28.99 -3.85
N ALA A 11 2.77 28.54 -2.61
CA ALA A 11 3.19 27.22 -2.23
C ALA A 11 2.39 26.25 -3.09
N ALA A 12 3.05 25.53 -4.01
CA ALA A 12 2.58 24.22 -4.41
C ALA A 12 2.73 23.35 -3.17
N SER A 13 1.78 23.51 -2.26
CA SER A 13 1.61 22.70 -1.10
C SER A 13 1.31 21.30 -1.64
N ALA A 14 2.32 20.44 -1.67
CA ALA A 14 2.08 19.09 -1.20
C ALA A 14 1.68 19.28 0.27
N VAL A 15 0.40 19.62 0.47
CA VAL A 15 -0.24 19.45 1.76
C VAL A 15 -0.13 17.95 1.93
N ALA A 16 0.90 17.50 2.65
CA ALA A 16 0.77 16.34 3.48
C ALA A 16 -0.36 16.71 4.43
N SER A 17 -1.59 16.53 3.96
CA SER A 17 -2.65 16.16 4.87
C SER A 17 -2.01 15.01 5.62
N ALA A 18 -1.74 15.21 6.90
CA ALA A 18 -2.11 14.18 7.84
C ALA A 18 -3.55 13.85 7.45
N GLN A 19 -3.72 12.92 6.51
CA GLN A 19 -5.02 12.39 6.21
C GLN A 19 -5.44 11.92 7.58
N SER A 20 -6.45 12.57 8.15
CA SER A 20 -7.25 11.92 9.17
C SER A 20 -7.67 10.64 8.49
N LEU A 21 -6.92 9.56 8.76
CA LEU A 21 -7.11 8.31 8.06
C LEU A 21 -8.58 8.00 8.22
N PRO A 22 -9.30 7.63 7.14
CA PRO A 22 -10.59 7.01 7.35
C PRO A 22 -10.31 5.91 8.36
N THR A 23 -10.94 5.99 9.54
CA THR A 23 -10.85 4.91 10.52
C THR A 23 -11.25 3.67 9.76
N THR A 24 -10.27 2.83 9.42
CA THR A 24 -10.54 1.53 8.84
C THR A 24 -11.44 0.87 9.86
N GLY A 25 -12.69 0.62 9.45
CA GLY A 25 -13.68 0.15 10.38
C GLY A 25 -13.28 -1.20 10.97
N CYS A 26 -14.01 -1.65 11.99
CA CYS A 26 -13.79 -2.92 12.68
C CYS A 26 -13.44 -4.07 11.73
N THR A 27 -14.19 -4.21 10.62
CA THR A 27 -13.97 -5.28 9.64
C THR A 27 -12.57 -5.20 9.02
N SER A 28 -12.16 -4.04 8.52
CA SER A 28 -10.85 -3.89 7.87
C SER A 28 -9.69 -4.11 8.83
N ASN A 29 -9.78 -3.57 10.04
CA ASN A 29 -8.72 -3.78 11.04
C ASN A 29 -8.66 -5.24 11.48
N SER A 30 -9.79 -5.95 11.53
CA SER A 30 -9.81 -7.36 11.88
C SER A 30 -9.00 -8.21 10.89
N PHE A 31 -9.05 -7.87 9.59
CA PHE A 31 -8.24 -8.54 8.56
C PHE A 31 -6.79 -8.06 8.51
N ALA A 32 -6.54 -6.78 8.74
CA ALA A 32 -5.23 -6.18 8.53
C ALA A 32 -4.33 -6.26 9.77
N ILE A 33 -4.91 -6.09 10.96
CA ILE A 33 -4.22 -6.02 12.26
C ILE A 33 -5.00 -6.73 13.37
N PRO A 34 -5.30 -8.04 13.27
CA PRO A 34 -5.88 -8.82 14.37
C PRO A 34 -4.85 -8.95 15.49
N SER A 35 -4.74 -7.95 16.35
CA SER A 35 -3.68 -7.87 17.36
C SER A 35 -4.12 -7.19 18.63
N TRP A 36 -3.33 -7.41 19.70
CA TRP A 36 -3.63 -6.94 21.04
C TRP A 36 -2.45 -6.17 21.61
N LEU A 37 -2.73 -5.02 22.22
CA LEU A 37 -1.76 -4.35 23.09
C LEU A 37 -1.93 -4.87 24.52
N ILE A 38 -0.82 -5.22 25.14
CA ILE A 38 -0.77 -5.57 26.57
C ILE A 38 -0.05 -4.45 27.31
N GLU A 39 -0.73 -3.89 28.29
CA GLU A 39 -0.28 -2.75 29.08
C GLU A 39 -0.23 -3.10 30.56
N ASP A 40 0.64 -2.41 31.29
CA ASP A 40 0.69 -2.47 32.76
C ASP A 40 0.78 -3.89 33.33
N LEU A 41 1.56 -4.77 32.69
CA LEU A 41 1.80 -6.10 33.25
C LEU A 41 2.50 -5.98 34.60
N GLU A 42 1.89 -6.60 35.60
CA GLU A 42 2.41 -6.74 36.96
C GLU A 42 2.36 -8.21 37.36
N TYR A 43 3.52 -8.75 37.75
CA TYR A 43 3.65 -10.06 38.36
C TYR A 43 4.12 -9.93 39.81
N THR A 44 3.34 -10.48 40.74
CA THR A 44 3.63 -10.42 42.18
C THR A 44 4.28 -11.71 42.67
N ALA A 45 5.04 -11.62 43.78
CA ALA A 45 5.64 -12.79 44.44
C ALA A 45 4.62 -13.85 44.91
N ALA A 46 3.34 -13.47 45.06
CA ALA A 46 2.24 -14.38 45.35
C ALA A 46 1.76 -15.19 44.13
N GLY A 47 2.42 -15.03 42.98
CA GLY A 47 2.08 -15.71 41.73
C GLY A 47 0.88 -15.12 41.00
N LYS A 48 0.39 -13.95 41.43
CA LYS A 48 -0.72 -13.25 40.77
C LYS A 48 -0.17 -12.37 39.66
N THR A 49 -0.77 -12.49 38.47
CA THR A 49 -0.49 -11.63 37.31
C THR A 49 -1.71 -10.80 36.97
N SER A 50 -1.50 -9.52 36.65
CA SER A 50 -2.53 -8.64 36.09
C SER A 50 -1.96 -7.79 34.96
N PHE A 51 -2.81 -7.41 34.02
CA PHE A 51 -2.47 -6.51 32.91
C PHE A 51 -3.76 -5.99 32.25
N HIS A 52 -3.61 -4.92 31.48
CA HIS A 52 -4.64 -4.38 30.60
C HIS A 52 -4.45 -4.92 29.18
N ILE A 53 -5.53 -5.26 28.49
CA ILE A 53 -5.50 -5.69 27.09
C ILE A 53 -6.39 -4.81 26.23
N THR A 54 -5.90 -4.40 25.06
CA THR A 54 -6.66 -3.67 24.05
C THR A 54 -6.62 -4.43 22.72
N ASN A 55 -7.78 -4.84 22.19
CA ASN A 55 -7.91 -5.35 20.83
C ASN A 55 -7.88 -4.17 19.85
N ARG A 56 -6.86 -4.13 18.98
CA ARG A 56 -6.63 -3.02 18.04
C ARG A 56 -7.64 -2.99 16.88
N ALA A 57 -8.36 -4.08 16.63
CA ALA A 57 -9.38 -4.13 15.59
C ALA A 57 -10.70 -3.46 16.02
N THR A 58 -11.08 -3.63 17.28
CA THR A 58 -12.38 -3.18 17.82
C THR A 58 -12.26 -2.01 18.80
N ASN A 59 -11.05 -1.70 19.28
CA ASN A 59 -10.80 -0.90 20.48
C ASN A 59 -11.48 -1.44 21.74
N TYR A 60 -11.83 -2.74 21.77
CA TYR A 60 -12.29 -3.39 22.99
C TYR A 60 -11.14 -3.48 23.98
N THR A 61 -11.39 -3.09 25.23
CA THR A 61 -10.41 -3.12 26.30
C THR A 61 -10.91 -3.94 27.49
N ALA A 62 -9.98 -4.57 28.21
CA ALA A 62 -10.29 -5.34 29.41
C ALA A 62 -9.12 -5.37 30.38
N ASP A 63 -9.40 -5.33 31.67
CA ASP A 63 -8.42 -5.62 32.72
C ASP A 63 -8.49 -7.11 33.07
N LEU A 64 -7.33 -7.76 33.13
CA LEU A 64 -7.22 -9.19 33.33
C LEU A 64 -6.49 -9.50 34.65
N THR A 65 -6.91 -10.59 35.28
CA THR A 65 -6.20 -11.16 36.43
C THR A 65 -6.12 -12.66 36.31
N CYS A 66 -4.92 -13.19 36.41
CA CYS A 66 -4.62 -14.60 36.27
C CYS A 66 -4.30 -15.16 37.65
N SER A 67 -4.95 -16.28 37.97
CA SER A 67 -4.72 -16.94 39.26
C SER A 67 -3.43 -17.77 39.19
N PRO A 68 -2.68 -17.87 40.31
CA PRO A 68 -1.50 -18.71 40.37
C PRO A 68 -1.88 -20.18 40.17
N GLY A 69 -1.49 -20.78 39.05
CA GLY A 69 -1.57 -22.22 38.83
C GLY A 69 -0.27 -22.91 39.23
N SER A 70 -0.36 -24.23 39.44
CA SER A 70 0.72 -25.05 39.97
C SER A 70 1.89 -25.30 39.00
N SER A 71 1.77 -24.87 37.73
CA SER A 71 2.80 -24.78 36.68
C SER A 71 2.10 -24.67 35.32
N GLY A 72 2.74 -24.02 34.34
CA GLY A 72 2.22 -23.92 32.98
C GLY A 72 1.31 -22.71 32.73
N TRP A 73 0.38 -22.85 31.79
CA TRP A 73 -0.53 -21.79 31.36
C TRP A 73 -1.65 -21.56 32.38
N ASN A 74 -1.76 -20.33 32.87
CA ASN A 74 -2.77 -19.91 33.83
C ASN A 74 -3.86 -19.13 33.10
N ALA A 75 -5.11 -19.56 33.22
CA ALA A 75 -6.24 -18.82 32.68
C ALA A 75 -6.42 -17.49 33.42
N CYS A 76 -6.71 -16.44 32.66
CA CYS A 76 -6.98 -15.10 33.16
C CYS A 76 -8.48 -14.83 33.15
N ALA A 77 -8.96 -14.21 34.22
CA ALA A 77 -10.34 -13.75 34.33
C ALA A 77 -10.42 -12.26 34.01
N ILE A 78 -11.43 -11.87 33.24
CA ILE A 78 -11.77 -10.46 32.97
C ILE A 78 -12.33 -9.85 34.25
N GLN A 79 -11.79 -8.70 34.65
CA GLN A 79 -12.37 -7.90 35.71
C GLN A 79 -13.52 -7.06 35.14
N GLY A 80 -14.73 -7.26 35.67
CA GLY A 80 -15.92 -6.48 35.27
C GLY A 80 -16.87 -7.21 34.33
N LYS A 81 -17.74 -6.45 33.66
CA LYS A 81 -18.80 -6.99 32.80
C LYS A 81 -18.24 -7.18 31.38
N PRO A 82 -18.28 -8.40 30.81
CA PRO A 82 -17.86 -8.62 29.44
C PRO A 82 -18.73 -7.81 28.47
N TRP A 83 -18.12 -7.36 27.37
CA TRP A 83 -18.85 -6.72 26.27
C TRP A 83 -19.78 -7.74 25.62
N SER A 84 -20.99 -7.32 25.27
CA SER A 84 -21.99 -8.23 24.71
C SER A 84 -21.53 -8.77 23.36
N ASN A 85 -21.45 -10.10 23.25
CA ASN A 85 -21.09 -10.91 22.07
C ASN A 85 -19.59 -11.11 21.77
N ASP A 86 -18.69 -10.64 22.64
CA ASP A 86 -17.26 -10.92 22.54
C ASP A 86 -16.86 -12.07 23.47
N THR A 87 -16.04 -13.00 23.00
CA THR A 87 -15.42 -14.01 23.87
C THR A 87 -13.91 -13.77 23.89
N LEU A 88 -13.39 -13.27 25.01
CA LEU A 88 -11.96 -13.12 25.23
C LEU A 88 -11.47 -14.22 26.18
N GLN A 89 -10.60 -15.09 25.68
CA GLN A 89 -9.88 -16.09 26.46
C GLN A 89 -8.40 -15.74 26.46
N VAL A 90 -7.83 -15.56 27.64
CA VAL A 90 -6.42 -15.23 27.80
C VAL A 90 -5.79 -16.18 28.79
N SER A 91 -4.58 -16.64 28.47
CA SER A 91 -3.76 -17.40 29.39
C SER A 91 -2.35 -16.81 29.45
N VAL A 92 -1.74 -16.86 30.63
CA VAL A 92 -0.39 -16.38 30.85
C VAL A 92 0.49 -17.49 31.41
N GLN A 93 1.74 -17.54 30.95
CA GLN A 93 2.79 -18.36 31.53
C GLN A 93 3.92 -17.43 31.96
N ILE A 94 4.23 -17.43 33.26
CA ILE A 94 5.31 -16.61 33.83
C ILE A 94 6.52 -17.49 34.13
N SER A 95 7.70 -17.00 33.78
CA SER A 95 9.00 -17.48 34.24
C SER A 95 9.70 -16.38 35.06
N GLU A 96 10.87 -16.66 35.63
CA GLU A 96 11.62 -15.67 36.43
C GLU A 96 12.00 -14.41 35.62
N THR A 97 12.18 -14.53 34.30
CA THR A 97 12.71 -13.45 33.46
C THR A 97 11.79 -13.07 32.30
N SER A 98 10.66 -13.77 32.11
CA SER A 98 9.74 -13.51 31.01
C SER A 98 8.30 -13.86 31.33
N ALA A 99 7.39 -13.19 30.64
CA ALA A 99 5.97 -13.51 30.60
C ALA A 99 5.58 -13.87 29.17
N GLN A 100 4.83 -14.95 28.99
CA GLN A 100 4.20 -15.32 27.73
C GLN A 100 2.69 -15.20 27.86
N VAL A 101 2.04 -14.55 26.91
CA VAL A 101 0.58 -14.41 26.89
C VAL A 101 0.06 -15.01 25.60
N MET A 102 -0.99 -15.81 25.72
CA MET A 102 -1.76 -16.35 24.61
C MET A 102 -3.18 -15.80 24.69
N VAL A 103 -3.66 -15.29 23.56
CA VAL A 103 -4.98 -14.70 23.40
C VAL A 103 -5.75 -15.50 22.37
N ASN A 104 -7.00 -15.77 22.66
CA ASN A 104 -8.00 -16.26 21.73
C ASN A 104 -9.24 -15.39 21.91
N GLN A 105 -9.60 -14.62 20.89
CA GLN A 105 -10.74 -13.71 20.97
C GLN A 105 -11.68 -13.90 19.78
N THR A 106 -12.99 -13.83 20.05
CA THR A 106 -14.04 -13.74 19.03
C THR A 106 -14.81 -12.46 19.20
N TRP A 107 -14.94 -11.65 18.15
CA TRP A 107 -15.68 -10.40 18.16
C TRP A 107 -16.58 -10.28 16.93
N THR A 108 -17.42 -9.25 16.88
CA THR A 108 -18.30 -9.00 15.74
C THR A 108 -18.17 -7.57 15.23
N CYS A 109 -18.17 -7.41 13.91
CA CYS A 109 -18.15 -6.12 13.24
C CYS A 109 -19.47 -5.89 12.48
N ASN A 110 -19.93 -4.64 12.45
CA ASN A 110 -21.17 -4.22 11.77
C ASN A 110 -20.97 -2.99 10.86
N ASP A 111 -19.72 -2.57 10.64
CA ASP A 111 -19.34 -1.35 9.94
C ASP A 111 -19.54 -1.42 8.41
N ARG A 112 -19.64 -2.62 7.83
CA ARG A 112 -19.82 -2.82 6.38
C ARG A 112 -21.26 -3.01 5.94
N ASN A 113 -22.05 -3.67 6.76
CA ASN A 113 -23.46 -3.90 6.50
C ASN A 113 -24.17 -3.89 7.85
N GLY A 114 -24.76 -2.74 8.21
CA GLY A 114 -25.37 -2.53 9.53
C GLY A 114 -26.47 -3.53 9.91
N THR A 115 -26.91 -4.38 8.97
CA THR A 115 -27.88 -5.46 9.20
C THR A 115 -27.25 -6.84 9.36
N LYS A 116 -25.99 -7.04 8.94
CA LYS A 116 -25.29 -8.33 8.98
C LYS A 116 -24.02 -8.21 9.82
N LEU A 117 -24.06 -8.80 11.01
CA LEU A 117 -22.88 -8.96 11.87
C LEU A 117 -21.91 -9.96 11.24
N MET A 118 -20.64 -9.58 11.16
CA MET A 118 -19.57 -10.48 10.76
C MET A 118 -18.78 -10.94 11.99
N PRO A 119 -18.78 -12.24 12.32
CA PRO A 119 -17.94 -12.76 13.39
C PRO A 119 -16.49 -12.93 12.91
N PHE A 120 -15.57 -12.58 13.79
CA PHE A 120 -14.14 -12.79 13.64
C PHE A 120 -13.64 -13.63 14.81
N THR A 121 -12.71 -14.54 14.54
CA THR A 121 -11.99 -15.26 15.60
C THR A 121 -10.51 -15.18 15.27
N ALA A 122 -9.71 -14.74 16.23
CA ALA A 122 -8.26 -14.70 16.09
C ALA A 122 -7.56 -15.27 17.31
N VAL A 123 -6.36 -15.77 17.09
CA VAL A 123 -5.44 -16.23 18.13
C VAL A 123 -4.10 -15.54 17.98
N GLY A 124 -3.40 -15.32 19.08
CA GLY A 124 -2.04 -14.81 19.06
C GLY A 124 -1.29 -15.19 20.32
N ASN A 125 0.03 -15.26 20.21
CA ASN A 125 0.91 -15.48 21.34
C ASN A 125 2.17 -14.66 21.19
N ASP A 126 2.65 -14.09 22.29
CA ASP A 126 3.95 -13.44 22.33
C ASP A 126 4.55 -13.49 23.75
N SER A 127 5.82 -13.12 23.85
CA SER A 127 6.57 -13.07 25.09
C SER A 127 7.25 -11.72 25.31
N VAL A 128 7.30 -11.27 26.56
CA VAL A 128 8.09 -10.11 26.98
C VAL A 128 9.10 -10.52 28.03
N ALA A 129 10.23 -9.81 28.07
CA ALA A 129 11.12 -9.84 29.22
C ALA A 129 10.51 -9.11 30.42
N LEU A 130 10.77 -9.62 31.63
CA LEU A 130 10.40 -9.00 32.89
C LEU A 130 11.61 -8.30 33.52
N LYS A 131 11.34 -7.15 34.14
CA LYS A 131 12.24 -6.47 35.06
C LYS A 131 12.26 -7.23 36.40
N SER A 132 13.26 -6.93 37.22
CA SER A 132 13.42 -7.55 38.55
C SER A 132 12.26 -7.28 39.52
N ASP A 133 11.48 -6.24 39.26
CA ASP A 133 10.28 -5.86 40.03
C ASP A 133 9.00 -6.56 39.53
N GLY A 134 9.09 -7.41 38.51
CA GLY A 134 7.96 -8.16 37.95
C GLY A 134 7.16 -7.41 36.88
N HIS A 135 7.61 -6.23 36.45
CA HIS A 135 6.99 -5.48 35.35
C HIS A 135 7.60 -5.82 33.98
N ALA A 136 6.85 -5.61 32.90
CA ALA A 136 7.37 -5.75 31.54
C ALA A 136 8.49 -4.75 31.22
N VAL A 137 9.51 -5.18 30.46
CA VAL A 137 10.58 -4.30 29.97
C VAL A 137 10.04 -3.26 28.98
N ASN A 138 9.09 -3.66 28.14
CA ASN A 138 8.41 -2.80 27.17
C ASN A 138 6.90 -2.80 27.47
N SER A 139 6.29 -1.61 27.54
CA SER A 139 4.85 -1.44 27.70
C SER A 139 4.39 -0.18 26.94
N PRO A 140 3.32 -0.26 26.11
CA PRO A 140 2.61 -1.48 25.73
C PRO A 140 3.52 -2.48 25.00
N TRP A 141 3.16 -3.76 25.03
CA TRP A 141 3.71 -4.76 24.11
C TRP A 141 2.64 -5.20 23.11
N LEU A 142 3.02 -5.63 21.90
CA LEU A 142 2.09 -6.08 20.86
C LEU A 142 2.07 -7.60 20.70
N ILE A 143 0.90 -8.22 20.85
CA ILE A 143 0.65 -9.61 20.41
C ILE A 143 0.06 -9.57 19.01
N LYS A 144 0.85 -9.96 18.00
CA LYS A 144 0.35 -10.15 16.63
C LYS A 144 -0.50 -11.43 16.59
N GLY A 145 -1.62 -11.39 15.89
CA GLY A 145 -2.54 -12.52 15.79
C GLY A 145 -2.72 -13.05 14.38
N SER A 146 -3.24 -14.26 14.32
CA SER A 146 -3.70 -14.96 13.14
C SER A 146 -5.22 -15.08 13.21
N LEU A 147 -5.91 -14.70 12.16
CA LEU A 147 -7.32 -14.97 12.00
C LEU A 147 -7.54 -16.46 11.75
N LEU A 148 -8.58 -17.00 12.40
CA LEU A 148 -9.12 -18.34 12.17
C LEU A 148 -10.48 -18.30 11.45
N SER A 149 -11.19 -17.18 11.56
CA SER A 149 -12.50 -16.95 10.96
C SER A 149 -12.65 -15.46 10.67
N PRO A 150 -13.29 -15.06 9.54
CA PRO A 150 -13.98 -15.89 8.54
C PRO A 150 -13.05 -16.66 7.59
N VAL A 151 -11.82 -16.16 7.43
CA VAL A 151 -10.77 -16.79 6.63
C VAL A 151 -9.58 -17.00 7.56
N THR A 152 -8.99 -18.19 7.51
CA THR A 152 -7.71 -18.42 8.17
C THR A 152 -6.64 -17.62 7.44
N ILE A 153 -5.97 -16.70 8.14
CA ILE A 153 -4.84 -15.95 7.60
C ILE A 153 -4.00 -15.36 8.73
N THR A 154 -2.68 -15.31 8.55
CA THR A 154 -1.77 -14.53 9.39
C THR A 154 -1.31 -13.32 8.59
N PRO A 155 -1.88 -12.12 8.83
CA PRO A 155 -1.51 -10.95 8.05
C PRO A 155 -0.03 -10.62 8.22
N LYS A 156 0.66 -10.39 7.11
CA LYS A 156 2.04 -9.94 7.09
C LYS A 156 2.08 -8.45 7.39
N TYR A 157 2.81 -8.09 8.43
CA TYR A 157 3.01 -6.69 8.79
C TYR A 157 3.89 -5.99 7.74
N ALA A 158 3.67 -4.70 7.55
CA ALA A 158 4.50 -3.91 6.67
C ALA A 158 5.88 -3.69 7.28
N TRP A 159 6.89 -3.48 6.45
CA TRP A 159 8.29 -3.37 6.90
C TRP A 159 8.66 -1.96 7.43
N GLY A 160 7.68 -1.05 7.51
CA GLY A 160 7.93 0.36 7.83
C GLY A 160 8.74 1.09 6.74
N PRO A 161 8.99 2.41 6.91
CA PRO A 161 9.86 3.17 6.04
C PRO A 161 11.33 2.84 6.30
N THR A 162 12.18 2.98 5.29
CA THR A 162 13.62 2.66 5.38
C THR A 162 14.28 3.30 6.61
N GLY A 163 14.88 2.46 7.45
CA GLY A 163 15.70 2.87 8.60
C GLY A 163 14.91 3.39 9.80
N HIS A 164 13.64 3.03 9.94
CA HIS A 164 12.81 3.41 11.08
C HIS A 164 13.32 2.86 12.41
N ASP A 165 13.96 1.69 12.39
CA ASP A 165 14.54 1.00 13.55
C ASP A 165 16.04 1.33 13.75
N LYS A 166 16.61 2.18 12.88
CA LYS A 166 18.04 2.48 12.91
C LYS A 166 18.39 3.25 14.18
N PRO A 167 19.38 2.79 14.99
CA PRO A 167 19.76 3.46 16.23
C PRO A 167 20.09 4.95 16.03
N GLY A 168 19.41 5.80 16.80
CA GLY A 168 19.57 7.25 16.75
C GLY A 168 18.76 7.93 15.66
N CYS A 169 17.85 7.25 14.95
CA CYS A 169 17.05 7.91 13.92
C CYS A 169 16.08 8.95 14.51
N ALA A 170 15.60 8.74 15.75
CA ALA A 170 14.83 9.73 16.50
C ALA A 170 15.71 10.84 17.11
N ALA A 171 17.05 10.68 17.12
CA ALA A 171 17.98 11.63 17.70
C ALA A 171 18.28 12.79 16.73
N THR A 172 17.49 13.85 16.88
CA THR A 172 17.50 15.05 16.02
C THR A 172 18.80 15.88 16.00
N PRO A 173 19.67 15.95 17.05
CA PRO A 173 20.91 16.72 16.97
C PRO A 173 21.93 16.16 15.96
N ASN A 174 21.76 14.90 15.55
CA ASN A 174 22.64 14.20 14.62
C ASN A 174 22.02 14.04 13.22
N ALA A 175 20.81 14.57 13.02
CA ALA A 175 20.19 14.53 11.71
C ALA A 175 20.95 15.44 10.74
N SER A 176 21.29 14.89 9.58
CA SER A 176 21.95 15.60 8.50
C SER A 176 21.59 14.94 7.18
N TRP A 177 21.72 15.70 6.10
CA TRP A 177 21.66 15.16 4.76
C TRP A 177 23.02 15.22 4.10
N ILE A 178 23.37 14.17 3.38
CA ILE A 178 24.55 14.14 2.53
C ILE A 178 24.05 14.27 1.09
N LEU A 179 24.52 15.30 0.41
CA LEU A 179 24.29 15.52 -1.01
C LEU A 179 25.49 15.00 -1.79
N SER A 180 25.25 13.98 -2.62
CA SER A 180 26.27 13.42 -3.50
C SER A 180 26.04 13.81 -4.95
N ALA A 181 27.13 14.12 -5.64
CA ALA A 181 27.19 14.48 -7.05
C ALA A 181 26.15 15.55 -7.48
N PRO A 182 26.04 16.70 -6.79
CA PRO A 182 25.13 17.75 -7.24
C PRO A 182 25.58 18.27 -8.61
N PHE A 183 24.66 18.22 -9.56
CA PHE A 183 24.88 18.59 -10.96
C PHE A 183 23.80 19.56 -11.39
N TYR A 184 24.21 20.76 -11.79
CA TYR A 184 23.33 21.77 -12.37
C TYR A 184 23.70 22.00 -13.84
N MET A 185 22.69 22.09 -14.69
CA MET A 185 22.82 22.45 -16.09
C MET A 185 21.88 23.59 -16.43
N TYR A 186 22.38 24.56 -17.17
CA TYR A 186 21.60 25.64 -17.76
C TYR A 186 21.95 25.79 -19.24
N GLN A 187 20.93 25.84 -20.08
CA GLN A 187 21.07 26.10 -21.51
C GLN A 187 20.16 27.27 -21.87
N THR A 188 20.72 28.29 -22.52
CA THR A 188 19.95 29.50 -22.89
C THR A 188 18.99 29.25 -24.04
N GLY A 189 19.27 28.22 -24.87
CA GLY A 189 18.58 27.99 -26.13
C GLY A 189 19.01 28.98 -27.20
N ASP A 190 18.65 28.69 -28.45
CA ASP A 190 18.91 29.56 -29.62
C ASP A 190 17.63 30.23 -30.16
N GLY A 191 16.46 29.90 -29.58
CA GLY A 191 15.15 30.38 -30.02
C GLY A 191 14.64 29.76 -31.33
N VAL A 192 15.32 28.74 -31.87
CA VAL A 192 15.02 28.10 -33.17
C VAL A 192 15.06 26.57 -33.09
N THR A 193 16.15 25.99 -32.62
CA THR A 193 16.39 24.53 -32.59
C THR A 193 16.75 24.00 -31.19
N ALA A 194 17.46 24.78 -30.38
CA ALA A 194 17.86 24.47 -29.03
C ALA A 194 16.87 25.11 -28.04
N ILE A 195 16.24 24.26 -27.23
CA ILE A 195 15.28 24.68 -26.22
C ILE A 195 16.04 25.10 -24.95
N ALA A 196 15.70 26.27 -24.43
CA ALA A 196 16.23 26.74 -23.15
C ALA A 196 15.83 25.76 -22.04
N SER A 197 16.78 25.35 -21.21
CA SER A 197 16.51 24.36 -20.17
C SER A 197 17.33 24.61 -18.91
N GLN A 198 16.77 24.21 -17.78
CA GLN A 198 17.44 24.16 -16.49
C GLN A 198 17.20 22.80 -15.89
N ASP A 199 18.26 22.17 -15.39
CA ASP A 199 18.14 20.91 -14.69
C ASP A 199 19.09 20.87 -13.50
N PHE A 200 18.62 20.27 -12.41
CA PHE A 200 19.39 20.03 -11.21
C PHE A 200 19.16 18.61 -10.75
N ASN A 201 20.25 17.86 -10.60
CA ASN A 201 20.24 16.47 -10.18
C ASN A 201 21.13 16.32 -8.94
N VAL A 202 20.65 15.59 -7.94
CA VAL A 202 21.42 15.28 -6.74
C VAL A 202 20.96 13.98 -6.12
N LEU A 203 21.89 13.23 -5.52
CA LEU A 203 21.55 12.12 -4.65
C LEU A 203 21.51 12.63 -3.21
N LEU A 204 20.35 12.51 -2.57
CA LEU A 204 20.11 12.90 -1.19
C LEU A 204 20.17 11.66 -0.29
N THR A 205 21.03 11.66 0.73
CA THR A 205 21.04 10.63 1.78
C THR A 205 20.71 11.24 3.13
N ASN A 206 19.65 10.77 3.81
CA ASN A 206 19.39 11.12 5.20
C ASN A 206 20.28 10.25 6.11
N ALA A 207 21.19 10.88 6.86
CA ALA A 207 22.10 10.15 7.74
C ALA A 207 21.40 9.44 8.91
N ALA A 208 20.27 9.98 9.40
CA ALA A 208 19.53 9.45 10.54
C ALA A 208 18.92 8.09 10.22
N THR A 209 18.35 7.92 9.03
CA THR A 209 17.67 6.69 8.60
C THR A 209 18.50 5.86 7.61
N GLY A 210 19.47 6.47 6.93
CA GLY A 210 20.15 5.86 5.78
C GLY A 210 19.30 5.88 4.50
N TYR A 211 18.14 6.55 4.52
CA TYR A 211 17.28 6.71 3.36
C TYR A 211 17.99 7.46 2.24
N GLN A 212 17.86 6.97 1.00
CA GLN A 212 18.42 7.58 -0.20
C GLN A 212 17.32 7.92 -1.20
N ALA A 213 17.40 9.10 -1.80
CA ALA A 213 16.52 9.54 -2.86
C ALA A 213 17.30 10.23 -3.99
N SER A 214 16.95 9.92 -5.23
CA SER A 214 17.39 10.70 -6.39
C SER A 214 16.44 11.88 -6.56
N CYS A 215 16.97 13.10 -6.53
CA CYS A 215 16.19 14.33 -6.70
C CYS A 215 16.55 14.98 -8.03
N MET A 216 15.55 15.21 -8.88
CA MET A 216 15.71 15.86 -10.18
C MET A 216 14.68 16.97 -10.38
N SER A 217 14.97 17.92 -11.27
CA SER A 217 14.01 19.00 -11.55
C SER A 217 12.72 18.43 -12.16
N GLY A 218 11.56 18.85 -11.63
CA GLY A 218 10.26 18.35 -12.08
C GLY A 218 9.81 18.84 -13.46
N ALA A 219 10.65 19.63 -14.16
CA ALA A 219 10.32 20.32 -15.41
C ALA A 219 10.10 19.39 -16.63
N GLY A 220 9.99 18.07 -16.43
CA GLY A 220 9.65 17.07 -17.45
C GLY A 220 8.22 16.51 -17.38
N PHE A 221 7.39 16.91 -16.40
CA PHE A 221 6.03 16.37 -16.24
C PHE A 221 4.89 17.37 -16.56
N GLY A 222 5.22 18.59 -17.00
CA GLY A 222 4.26 19.59 -17.48
C GLY A 222 4.31 19.72 -19.01
N ASP A 223 3.17 19.44 -19.65
CA ASP A 223 2.72 19.67 -21.05
C ASP A 223 3.68 19.54 -22.26
N GLY A 224 4.94 19.16 -22.08
CA GLY A 224 5.80 18.56 -23.11
C GLY A 224 6.14 19.43 -24.31
N LEU A 225 5.82 20.73 -24.34
CA LEU A 225 5.99 21.52 -25.58
C LEU A 225 6.79 22.82 -25.46
N THR A 226 7.08 23.35 -24.27
CA THR A 226 8.15 24.36 -24.08
C THR A 226 8.57 24.45 -22.60
N PRO A 227 9.69 23.84 -22.15
CA PRO A 227 10.26 24.17 -20.86
C PRO A 227 10.71 25.64 -20.90
N THR A 228 9.95 26.52 -20.28
CA THR A 228 10.44 27.88 -19.99
C THR A 228 11.36 27.75 -18.78
N PRO A 229 12.60 28.26 -18.83
CA PRO A 229 13.48 28.27 -17.67
C PRO A 229 12.76 28.92 -16.48
N ALA A 230 12.78 28.26 -15.32
CA ALA A 230 12.13 28.80 -14.15
C ALA A 230 12.78 30.13 -13.75
N SER A 231 11.98 31.17 -13.50
CA SER A 231 12.47 32.46 -13.02
C SER A 231 12.69 32.48 -11.49
N GLY A 232 12.93 31.32 -10.89
CA GLY A 232 12.99 31.12 -9.44
C GLY A 232 13.49 29.72 -9.08
N PRO A 233 13.36 29.31 -7.80
CA PRO A 233 13.82 28.00 -7.36
C PRO A 233 13.21 26.85 -8.16
N LEU A 234 14.04 25.90 -8.56
CA LEU A 234 13.65 24.64 -9.16
C LEU A 234 13.07 23.74 -8.07
N ASN A 235 11.79 23.38 -8.18
CA ASN A 235 11.21 22.35 -7.33
C ASN A 235 11.67 20.97 -7.82
N LEU A 236 12.15 20.15 -6.90
CA LEU A 236 12.69 18.83 -7.22
C LEU A 236 11.69 17.74 -6.88
N VAL A 237 11.59 16.76 -7.77
CA VAL A 237 10.92 15.49 -7.50
C VAL A 237 11.99 14.54 -6.97
N CYS A 238 11.84 14.12 -5.72
CA CYS A 238 12.72 13.16 -5.08
C CYS A 238 12.05 11.79 -5.03
N ALA A 239 12.73 10.76 -5.54
CA ALA A 239 12.25 9.39 -5.53
C ALA A 239 13.28 8.46 -4.87
N GLY A 240 12.88 7.79 -3.80
CA GLY A 240 13.67 6.79 -3.10
C GLY A 240 13.03 5.40 -3.11
N SER A 241 13.31 4.63 -2.05
CA SER A 241 12.84 3.25 -1.87
C SER A 241 11.30 3.13 -1.82
N GLU A 242 10.58 4.19 -1.47
CA GLU A 242 9.12 4.24 -1.42
C GLU A 242 8.45 4.07 -2.79
N PHE A 243 9.17 4.34 -3.89
CA PHE A 243 8.65 4.12 -5.26
C PHE A 243 8.87 2.70 -5.75
N GLN A 244 9.69 1.90 -5.05
CA GLN A 244 10.04 0.53 -5.45
C GLN A 244 9.34 -0.53 -4.59
N SER A 245 8.74 -0.16 -3.47
CA SER A 245 8.10 -1.10 -2.55
C SER A 245 6.57 -1.11 -2.69
N SER A 246 6.03 -2.22 -3.17
CA SER A 246 4.59 -2.51 -3.12
C SER A 246 4.09 -2.88 -1.71
N GLY A 247 5.00 -3.01 -0.74
CA GLY A 247 4.73 -3.36 0.67
C GLY A 247 4.95 -2.21 1.66
N GLY A 248 4.85 -0.96 1.21
CA GLY A 248 5.00 0.20 2.08
C GLY A 248 3.96 0.21 3.21
N GLY A 249 4.41 0.49 4.43
CA GLY A 249 3.53 0.65 5.58
C GLY A 249 2.74 1.96 5.53
N LYS A 250 1.88 2.15 6.53
CA LYS A 250 1.08 3.36 6.72
C LYS A 250 1.86 4.67 6.65
N TYR A 251 3.15 4.64 6.99
CA TYR A 251 4.00 5.82 7.02
C TYR A 251 5.11 5.72 5.97
N SER A 252 5.20 6.73 5.10
CA SER A 252 6.22 6.86 4.05
C SER A 252 7.03 8.13 4.24
N ILE A 253 8.33 8.08 3.94
CA ILE A 253 9.21 9.25 4.01
C ILE A 253 8.76 10.25 2.96
N THR A 254 8.51 11.49 3.37
CA THR A 254 8.14 12.58 2.46
C THR A 254 9.29 13.57 2.35
N THR A 255 9.70 13.86 1.12
CA THR A 255 10.82 14.76 0.83
C THR A 255 10.35 15.89 -0.09
N ALA A 256 10.49 17.13 0.37
CA ALA A 256 10.35 18.33 -0.45
C ALA A 256 11.72 18.97 -0.59
N ALA A 257 12.20 19.12 -1.81
CA ALA A 257 13.48 19.76 -2.08
C ALA A 257 13.37 20.80 -3.19
N SER A 258 14.21 21.83 -3.10
CA SER A 258 14.28 22.89 -4.09
C SER A 258 15.71 23.41 -4.24
N PHE A 259 16.05 23.86 -5.44
CA PHE A 259 17.36 24.45 -5.73
C PHE A 259 17.20 25.82 -6.39
N ASP A 260 17.77 26.85 -5.80
CA ASP A 260 17.82 28.21 -6.37
C ASP A 260 19.12 28.39 -7.18
N PRO A 261 19.05 28.44 -8.52
CA PRO A 261 20.24 28.59 -9.37
C PRO A 261 20.91 29.97 -9.26
N SER A 262 20.20 31.00 -8.77
CA SER A 262 20.76 32.35 -8.65
C SER A 262 21.69 32.49 -7.44
N THR A 263 21.43 31.71 -6.39
CA THR A 263 22.23 31.70 -5.16
C THR A 263 22.92 30.37 -4.89
N PHE A 264 22.81 29.40 -5.80
CA PHE A 264 23.19 28.00 -5.61
C PHE A 264 22.66 27.38 -4.31
N ARG A 265 21.48 27.82 -3.86
CA ARG A 265 20.95 27.41 -2.55
C ARG A 265 20.08 26.19 -2.70
N PHE A 266 20.48 25.10 -2.06
CA PHE A 266 19.65 23.91 -1.92
C PHE A 266 18.88 23.97 -0.62
N THR A 267 17.60 23.62 -0.67
CA THR A 267 16.73 23.50 0.50
C THR A 267 16.05 22.15 0.48
N VAL A 268 16.03 21.48 1.62
CA VAL A 268 15.31 20.22 1.84
C VAL A 268 14.47 20.34 3.09
N ASN A 269 13.26 19.77 3.02
CA ASN A 269 12.39 19.52 4.15
C ASN A 269 11.94 18.06 4.03
N GLN A 270 12.18 17.28 5.07
CA GLN A 270 11.87 15.86 5.07
C GLN A 270 11.16 15.46 6.36
N THR A 271 10.16 14.59 6.23
CA THR A 271 9.52 13.90 7.34
C THR A 271 9.84 12.41 7.27
N TRP A 272 10.28 11.85 8.40
CA TRP A 272 10.54 10.42 8.57
C TRP A 272 9.98 9.92 9.90
N TYR A 273 10.06 8.61 10.11
CA TYR A 273 9.43 7.93 11.23
C TYR A 273 10.42 6.97 11.87
N CYS A 274 10.36 6.88 13.19
CA CYS A 274 11.37 6.21 14.00
C CYS A 274 10.75 5.48 15.17
N ASP A 275 11.24 4.28 15.44
CA ASP A 275 10.97 3.48 16.64
C ASP A 275 12.22 2.75 17.16
N ASP A 276 13.39 3.31 16.83
CA ASP A 276 14.71 2.85 17.23
C ASP A 276 14.91 2.66 18.74
N LEU A 277 14.20 3.46 19.56
CA LEU A 277 14.18 3.27 21.01
C LEU A 277 13.24 2.15 21.44
N SER A 278 12.05 2.10 20.84
CA SER A 278 11.03 1.08 21.10
C SER A 278 9.89 1.18 20.07
N PRO A 279 9.46 0.05 19.46
CA PRO A 279 8.22 -0.03 18.68
C PRO A 279 6.97 0.43 19.45
N ALA A 280 7.01 0.41 20.78
CA ALA A 280 5.92 0.88 21.64
C ALA A 280 5.84 2.41 21.76
N SER A 281 6.87 3.14 21.34
CA SER A 281 6.93 4.61 21.41
C SER A 281 7.48 5.22 20.12
N PRO A 282 6.83 4.97 18.97
CA PRO A 282 7.26 5.52 17.70
C PRO A 282 7.11 7.04 17.67
N VAL A 283 7.94 7.71 16.88
CA VAL A 283 7.91 9.15 16.66
C VAL A 283 7.93 9.50 15.18
N GLN A 284 7.25 10.58 14.83
CA GLN A 284 7.43 11.29 13.58
C GLN A 284 8.43 12.42 13.79
N VAL A 285 9.35 12.59 12.86
CA VAL A 285 10.36 13.66 12.87
C VAL A 285 10.29 14.43 11.55
N THR A 286 10.18 15.75 11.62
CA THR A 286 10.26 16.65 10.46
C THR A 286 11.41 17.62 10.68
N ALA A 287 12.32 17.72 9.72
CA ALA A 287 13.43 18.65 9.76
C ALA A 287 13.69 19.27 8.39
N SER A 288 14.41 20.39 8.40
CA SER A 288 14.83 21.07 7.17
C SER A 288 16.27 21.51 7.20
N ALA A 289 16.88 21.70 6.03
CA ALA A 289 18.15 22.39 5.87
C ALA A 289 18.11 23.32 4.66
N SER A 290 18.91 24.37 4.70
CA SER A 290 19.08 25.30 3.57
C SER A 290 20.51 25.83 3.53
N GLU A 291 21.24 25.52 2.46
CA GLU A 291 22.66 25.88 2.33
C GLU A 291 23.04 26.21 0.88
N SER A 292 24.05 27.07 0.72
CA SER A 292 24.63 27.36 -0.59
C SER A 292 25.62 26.27 -0.97
N LEU A 293 25.39 25.63 -2.12
CA LEU A 293 26.26 24.58 -2.63
C LEU A 293 27.53 25.18 -3.25
N PRO A 294 28.72 24.62 -2.97
CA PRO A 294 29.98 25.10 -3.55
C PRO A 294 30.18 24.53 -4.96
N LEU A 295 29.31 24.89 -5.91
CA LEU A 295 29.39 24.41 -7.29
C LEU A 295 30.45 25.16 -8.10
N THR A 296 31.20 24.44 -8.93
CA THR A 296 32.12 25.02 -9.93
C THR A 296 31.50 24.92 -11.31
N CYS A 297 31.35 26.06 -11.99
CA CYS A 297 30.68 26.14 -13.29
C CYS A 297 31.64 26.30 -14.46
N THR A 298 31.34 25.64 -15.57
CA THR A 298 31.97 25.84 -16.88
C THR A 298 30.90 26.17 -17.90
N SER A 299 31.17 27.14 -18.78
CA SER A 299 30.26 27.55 -19.86
C SER A 299 30.92 27.34 -21.21
N ALA A 300 30.18 26.77 -22.15
CA ALA A 300 30.60 26.61 -23.53
C ALA A 300 29.48 27.05 -24.48
N SER A 301 29.84 27.69 -25.57
CA SER A 301 28.92 27.95 -26.67
C SER A 301 28.56 26.64 -27.37
N VAL A 302 27.27 26.43 -27.63
CA VAL A 302 26.74 25.25 -28.31
C VAL A 302 26.07 25.72 -29.60
N GLY A 303 26.36 25.07 -30.72
CA GLY A 303 25.78 25.42 -32.03
C GLY A 303 26.40 24.61 -33.15
N THR A 304 25.62 24.34 -34.21
CA THR A 304 26.05 23.49 -35.33
C THR A 304 26.73 24.22 -36.49
N ASP A 305 26.58 25.54 -36.66
CA ASP A 305 27.07 26.22 -37.88
C ASP A 305 27.60 27.65 -37.66
N GLY A 306 28.40 27.87 -36.61
CA GLY A 306 29.14 29.13 -36.40
C GLY A 306 28.31 30.36 -36.00
N ALA A 307 26.98 30.23 -35.89
CA ALA A 307 26.10 31.21 -35.26
C ALA A 307 25.88 30.85 -33.78
N PHE A 308 26.76 31.36 -32.91
CA PHE A 308 26.73 31.06 -31.46
C PHE A 308 25.73 31.97 -30.72
N THR A 309 24.49 31.53 -30.53
CA THR A 309 23.55 32.21 -29.62
C THR A 309 23.18 31.38 -28.40
N ASP A 310 23.49 30.08 -28.41
CA ASP A 310 23.23 29.17 -27.29
C ASP A 310 24.48 28.96 -26.44
N THR A 311 24.31 29.03 -25.12
CA THR A 311 25.35 28.78 -24.12
C THR A 311 24.87 27.71 -23.17
N LYS A 312 25.68 26.67 -23.03
CA LYS A 312 25.49 25.63 -22.03
C LYS A 312 26.44 25.85 -20.86
N THR A 313 25.88 26.09 -19.69
CA THR A 313 26.58 26.15 -18.41
C THR A 313 26.36 24.86 -17.65
N THR A 314 27.43 24.24 -17.20
CA THR A 314 27.41 23.04 -16.35
C THR A 314 28.10 23.35 -15.05
N CYS A 315 27.47 23.05 -13.91
CA CYS A 315 28.07 23.24 -12.60
C CYS A 315 28.05 21.94 -11.80
N ILE A 316 29.19 21.61 -11.18
CA ILE A 316 29.37 20.38 -10.41
C ILE A 316 30.04 20.66 -9.07
N ASN A 317 29.83 19.77 -8.10
CA ASN A 317 30.72 19.64 -6.95
C ASN A 317 31.31 18.22 -6.93
N PRO A 318 32.64 18.06 -6.98
CA PRO A 318 33.27 16.73 -6.94
C PRO A 318 33.23 16.07 -5.55
N SER A 319 32.81 16.78 -4.50
CA SER A 319 32.74 16.27 -3.13
C SER A 319 31.31 16.30 -2.59
N ASP A 320 31.05 15.42 -1.64
CA ASP A 320 29.78 15.40 -0.91
C ASP A 320 29.61 16.67 -0.07
N VAL A 321 28.37 17.13 0.06
CA VAL A 321 28.00 18.27 0.91
C VAL A 321 27.12 17.78 2.05
N THR A 322 27.52 18.05 3.29
CA THR A 322 26.72 17.72 4.47
C THR A 322 25.90 18.93 4.90
N LEU A 323 24.58 18.77 4.91
CA LEU A 323 23.62 19.75 5.38
C LEU A 323 23.23 19.43 6.82
N ALA A 324 23.50 20.35 7.74
CA ALA A 324 23.05 20.21 9.12
C ALA A 324 21.53 20.42 9.21
N ALA A 325 20.83 19.50 9.87
CA ALA A 325 19.39 19.60 10.00
C ALA A 325 18.96 20.59 11.09
N GLN A 326 17.93 21.36 10.79
CA GLN A 326 17.15 22.10 11.76
C GLN A 326 15.85 21.33 12.03
N LEU A 327 15.67 20.86 13.26
CA LEU A 327 14.44 20.22 13.68
C LEU A 327 13.27 21.20 13.60
N LEU A 328 12.19 20.78 12.94
CA LEU A 328 10.94 21.55 12.84
C LEU A 328 9.87 20.98 13.76
N LEU A 329 9.71 19.65 13.77
CA LEU A 329 8.70 18.95 14.56
C LEU A 329 9.20 17.57 14.98
N GLN A 330 8.85 17.18 16.20
CA GLN A 330 8.90 15.79 16.65
C GLN A 330 7.64 15.49 17.45
N SER A 331 6.90 14.45 17.07
CA SER A 331 5.64 14.08 17.71
C SER A 331 5.54 12.58 17.90
N ALA A 332 4.98 12.15 19.04
CA ALA A 332 4.69 10.75 19.30
C ALA A 332 3.60 10.21 18.35
N LEU A 333 3.74 8.96 17.97
CA LEU A 333 2.77 8.20 17.21
C LEU A 333 2.12 7.12 18.08
N VAL A 334 1.06 6.50 17.56
CA VAL A 334 0.41 5.36 18.21
C VAL A 334 1.41 4.20 18.30
N PRO A 335 1.49 3.48 19.44
CA PRO A 335 2.35 2.31 19.60
C PRO A 335 2.21 1.32 18.45
N TYR A 336 3.34 0.78 17.98
CA TYR A 336 3.46 -0.20 16.91
C TYR A 336 2.88 0.20 15.56
N SER A 337 2.57 1.48 15.35
CA SER A 337 1.87 1.90 14.14
C SER A 337 2.76 1.98 12.88
N ILE A 338 4.09 2.00 13.02
CA ILE A 338 5.01 2.14 11.88
C ILE A 338 4.88 0.98 10.89
N GLU A 339 4.74 -0.24 11.41
CA GLU A 339 4.58 -1.47 10.64
C GLU A 339 3.12 -1.78 10.28
N ASP A 340 2.16 -0.93 10.68
CA ASP A 340 0.77 -1.14 10.31
C ASP A 340 0.61 -1.01 8.78
N PRO A 341 -0.24 -1.83 8.17
CA PRO A 341 -0.60 -1.67 6.77
C PRO A 341 -1.30 -0.32 6.54
N VAL A 342 -1.20 0.18 5.31
CA VAL A 342 -1.86 1.43 4.91
C VAL A 342 -3.39 1.28 5.07
N PRO A 343 -4.06 2.17 5.82
CA PRO A 343 -5.52 2.20 5.84
C PRO A 343 -6.03 2.52 4.43
N GLY A 344 -6.72 1.56 3.82
CA GLY A 344 -7.16 1.66 2.43
C GLY A 344 -8.61 1.23 2.24
N PRO A 345 -9.19 1.52 1.07
CA PRO A 345 -10.47 0.94 0.68
C PRO A 345 -10.36 -0.59 0.55
N ASP A 346 -11.49 -1.26 0.37
CA ASP A 346 -11.53 -2.73 0.36
C ASP A 346 -10.58 -3.32 -0.68
N GLY A 347 -9.54 -4.00 -0.21
CA GLY A 347 -8.65 -4.79 -1.04
C GLY A 347 -9.35 -5.99 -1.67
N CYS A 348 -8.57 -6.87 -2.29
CA CYS A 348 -9.08 -8.08 -2.95
C CYS A 348 -9.88 -8.97 -2.00
N THR A 349 -9.36 -9.28 -0.81
CA THR A 349 -9.94 -10.17 0.19
C THR A 349 -11.29 -9.66 0.66
N LEU A 350 -11.35 -8.39 1.09
CA LEU A 350 -12.60 -7.78 1.56
C LEU A 350 -13.64 -7.70 0.42
N SER A 351 -13.22 -7.27 -0.76
CA SER A 351 -14.13 -7.19 -1.92
C SER A 351 -14.67 -8.56 -2.29
N SER A 352 -13.83 -9.60 -2.26
CA SER A 352 -14.19 -10.99 -2.57
C SER A 352 -15.19 -11.59 -1.56
N ILE A 353 -15.18 -11.11 -0.32
CA ILE A 353 -16.10 -11.60 0.72
C ILE A 353 -17.43 -10.84 0.69
N PHE A 354 -17.39 -9.51 0.51
CA PHE A 354 -18.57 -8.66 0.70
C PHE A 354 -19.29 -8.29 -0.59
N HIS A 355 -18.54 -7.99 -1.65
CA HIS A 355 -19.07 -7.52 -2.92
C HIS A 355 -18.34 -8.14 -4.12
N PRO A 356 -18.26 -9.48 -4.21
CA PRO A 356 -17.47 -10.13 -5.25
C PRO A 356 -18.15 -9.91 -6.60
N GLN A 357 -17.47 -9.25 -7.53
CA GLN A 357 -18.01 -8.84 -8.82
C GLN A 357 -16.94 -8.87 -9.91
N TRP A 358 -17.33 -9.30 -11.10
CA TRP A 358 -16.55 -9.10 -12.33
C TRP A 358 -17.15 -7.94 -13.13
N THR A 359 -16.28 -7.12 -13.70
CA THR A 359 -16.62 -6.28 -14.86
C THR A 359 -16.25 -7.07 -16.10
N PHE A 360 -17.13 -7.07 -17.10
CA PHE A 360 -16.92 -7.69 -18.41
C PHE A 360 -16.88 -6.62 -19.49
N SER A 361 -16.07 -6.83 -20.54
CA SER A 361 -15.97 -5.97 -21.72
C SER A 361 -15.60 -6.77 -22.96
N ALA A 362 -15.57 -6.11 -24.13
CA ALA A 362 -15.04 -6.65 -25.39
C ALA A 362 -15.54 -8.07 -25.73
N PHE A 363 -16.86 -8.29 -25.61
CA PHE A 363 -17.44 -9.61 -25.87
C PHE A 363 -17.52 -9.89 -27.37
N GLU A 364 -17.06 -11.08 -27.75
CA GLU A 364 -16.99 -11.56 -29.12
C GLU A 364 -17.42 -13.03 -29.19
N VAL A 365 -18.16 -13.36 -30.23
CA VAL A 365 -18.57 -14.73 -30.53
C VAL A 365 -18.44 -14.99 -32.03
N ASP A 366 -17.64 -15.99 -32.39
CA ASP A 366 -17.65 -16.52 -33.75
C ASP A 366 -18.68 -17.63 -33.84
N SER A 367 -19.36 -17.71 -34.99
CA SER A 367 -20.34 -18.76 -35.25
C SER A 367 -20.19 -19.33 -36.65
N THR A 368 -20.40 -20.64 -36.76
CA THR A 368 -20.51 -21.36 -38.03
C THR A 368 -21.93 -21.89 -38.15
N GLY A 369 -22.78 -21.20 -38.90
CA GLY A 369 -24.22 -21.45 -38.91
C GLY A 369 -24.92 -20.95 -37.65
N THR A 370 -25.69 -21.80 -36.96
CA THR A 370 -26.44 -21.41 -35.74
C THR A 370 -25.71 -21.69 -34.43
N ASN A 371 -24.50 -22.27 -34.49
CA ASN A 371 -23.73 -22.66 -33.32
C ASN A 371 -22.52 -21.72 -33.15
N ALA A 372 -22.27 -21.28 -31.92
CA ALA A 372 -21.04 -20.58 -31.58
C ALA A 372 -19.85 -21.54 -31.71
N SER A 373 -18.84 -21.14 -32.48
CA SER A 373 -17.58 -21.87 -32.67
C SER A 373 -16.47 -21.39 -31.74
N SER A 374 -16.49 -20.11 -31.34
CA SER A 374 -15.56 -19.53 -30.37
C SER A 374 -16.30 -18.46 -29.55
N THR A 375 -15.83 -18.17 -28.34
CA THR A 375 -16.31 -17.05 -27.55
C THR A 375 -15.14 -16.46 -26.79
N SER A 376 -15.05 -15.14 -26.77
CA SER A 376 -14.05 -14.40 -26.02
C SER A 376 -14.66 -13.15 -25.40
N PHE A 377 -14.05 -12.68 -24.32
CA PHE A 377 -14.44 -11.48 -23.60
C PHE A 377 -13.30 -11.05 -22.69
N GLU A 378 -13.38 -9.85 -22.14
CA GLU A 378 -12.45 -9.38 -21.13
C GLU A 378 -13.09 -9.34 -19.75
N ILE A 379 -12.30 -9.54 -18.70
CA ILE A 379 -12.75 -9.39 -17.31
C ILE A 379 -11.79 -8.57 -16.45
N ILE A 380 -12.37 -7.94 -15.42
CA ILE A 380 -11.65 -7.23 -14.36
C ILE A 380 -12.33 -7.56 -13.03
N LEU A 381 -11.56 -8.00 -12.03
CA LEU A 381 -12.10 -8.20 -10.67
C LEU A 381 -12.36 -6.82 -10.05
N ARG A 382 -13.60 -6.55 -9.65
CA ARG A 382 -13.91 -5.30 -8.96
C ARG A 382 -13.43 -5.37 -7.53
N THR A 383 -12.46 -4.53 -7.20
CA THR A 383 -12.03 -4.28 -5.82
C THR A 383 -12.17 -2.80 -5.50
N GLY A 384 -12.22 -2.44 -4.22
CA GLY A 384 -12.24 -1.05 -3.75
C GLY A 384 -10.92 -0.31 -3.98
N SER A 385 -9.82 -1.05 -4.12
CA SER A 385 -8.51 -0.54 -4.54
C SER A 385 -8.00 -1.37 -5.71
N PRO A 386 -8.53 -1.17 -6.94
CA PRO A 386 -8.10 -1.99 -8.07
C PRO A 386 -6.65 -1.71 -8.45
N GLY A 387 -6.11 -0.55 -8.09
CA GLY A 387 -4.89 -0.06 -8.69
C GLY A 387 -5.10 0.16 -10.20
N PHE A 388 -4.01 0.18 -10.95
CA PHE A 388 -4.07 0.17 -12.40
C PHE A 388 -4.24 -1.28 -12.88
N GLN A 389 -5.39 -1.60 -13.49
CA GLN A 389 -5.68 -2.93 -14.05
C GLN A 389 -5.95 -2.81 -15.54
N PHE A 390 -5.30 -3.67 -16.32
CA PHE A 390 -5.69 -3.90 -17.69
C PHE A 390 -6.81 -4.94 -17.74
N PRO A 391 -7.78 -4.80 -18.65
CA PRO A 391 -8.73 -5.87 -18.94
C PRO A 391 -8.01 -7.18 -19.26
N ILE A 392 -8.51 -8.29 -18.71
CA ILE A 392 -7.92 -9.62 -18.88
C ILE A 392 -8.71 -10.35 -19.96
N SER A 393 -8.08 -10.61 -21.10
CA SER A 393 -8.71 -11.37 -22.18
C SER A 393 -8.93 -12.83 -21.76
N ILE A 394 -10.14 -13.32 -21.94
CA ILE A 394 -10.56 -14.71 -21.74
C ILE A 394 -11.06 -15.23 -23.09
N SER A 395 -10.56 -16.38 -23.52
CA SER A 395 -11.02 -17.04 -24.74
C SER A 395 -11.31 -18.52 -24.52
N GLN A 396 -12.18 -19.05 -25.37
CA GLN A 396 -12.59 -20.45 -25.33
C GLN A 396 -11.44 -21.39 -25.71
N ASP A 397 -11.14 -22.38 -24.87
CA ASP A 397 -10.32 -23.51 -25.30
C ASP A 397 -11.10 -24.42 -26.27
N THR A 398 -10.35 -25.08 -27.15
CA THR A 398 -10.81 -26.00 -28.20
C THR A 398 -11.54 -27.22 -27.68
N THR A 399 -11.36 -27.58 -26.40
CA THR A 399 -11.96 -28.76 -25.78
C THR A 399 -12.99 -28.41 -24.72
N ALA A 400 -14.21 -28.95 -24.86
CA ALA A 400 -15.21 -28.90 -23.80
C ALA A 400 -14.76 -29.77 -22.62
N LEU A 401 -15.06 -29.33 -21.40
CA LEU A 401 -14.75 -30.08 -20.19
C LEU A 401 -15.53 -31.39 -20.16
N ALA A 402 -14.81 -32.49 -19.93
CA ALA A 402 -15.38 -33.83 -19.91
C ALA A 402 -16.45 -33.94 -18.82
N GLY A 403 -17.66 -34.35 -19.21
CA GLY A 403 -18.78 -34.59 -18.28
C GLY A 403 -19.62 -33.37 -17.90
N ASP A 404 -19.24 -32.14 -18.28
CA ASP A 404 -20.01 -30.91 -18.00
C ASP A 404 -20.61 -30.26 -19.27
N GLY A 405 -20.56 -30.97 -20.40
CA GLY A 405 -21.40 -30.87 -21.61
C GLY A 405 -21.51 -29.54 -22.37
N SER A 406 -21.06 -28.43 -21.80
CA SER A 406 -21.23 -27.07 -22.33
C SER A 406 -20.24 -26.07 -21.72
N TRP A 407 -19.42 -26.49 -20.75
CA TRP A 407 -18.36 -25.67 -20.17
C TRP A 407 -17.06 -25.89 -20.92
N TYR A 408 -16.37 -24.79 -21.20
CA TYR A 408 -15.06 -24.76 -21.83
C TYR A 408 -14.03 -24.26 -20.83
N SER A 409 -12.82 -24.81 -20.88
CA SER A 409 -11.70 -24.23 -20.15
C SER A 409 -11.41 -22.84 -20.71
N CYS A 410 -10.98 -21.92 -19.84
CA CYS A 410 -10.49 -20.62 -20.27
C CYS A 410 -9.04 -20.70 -20.75
N ILE A 411 -8.73 -19.95 -21.80
CA ILE A 411 -7.39 -19.43 -22.08
C ILE A 411 -7.33 -18.01 -21.50
N ILE A 412 -6.40 -17.76 -20.59
CA ILE A 412 -6.30 -16.50 -19.82
C ILE A 412 -5.15 -15.65 -20.37
N GLY A 413 -5.45 -14.42 -20.77
CA GLY A 413 -4.50 -13.50 -21.41
C GLY A 413 -4.13 -13.90 -22.84
N PRO A 414 -3.36 -13.05 -23.55
CA PRO A 414 -2.99 -13.27 -24.95
C PRO A 414 -2.05 -14.46 -25.17
N SER A 415 -1.39 -14.95 -24.12
CA SER A 415 -0.42 -16.05 -24.19
C SER A 415 -0.81 -17.29 -23.37
N GLY A 416 -1.93 -17.26 -22.63
CA GLY A 416 -2.23 -18.28 -21.63
C GLY A 416 -1.42 -18.15 -20.33
N ASP A 417 -0.76 -17.02 -20.10
CA ASP A 417 0.08 -16.79 -18.92
C ASP A 417 -0.79 -16.58 -17.67
N ILE A 418 -0.60 -17.45 -16.67
CA ILE A 418 -1.20 -17.35 -15.34
C ILE A 418 -0.14 -16.73 -14.42
N GLY A 419 -0.48 -15.68 -13.65
CA GLY A 419 0.40 -15.20 -12.58
C GLY A 419 0.49 -13.69 -12.36
N GLN A 420 -0.26 -12.88 -13.09
CA GLN A 420 -0.38 -11.45 -12.77
C GLN A 420 -1.34 -11.25 -11.58
N PRO A 421 -1.11 -10.26 -10.69
CA PRO A 421 -1.99 -9.99 -9.56
C PRO A 421 -3.44 -9.78 -10.00
N LEU A 422 -4.39 -10.37 -9.26
CA LEU A 422 -5.84 -10.27 -9.50
C LEU A 422 -6.35 -10.92 -10.80
N TRP A 423 -5.48 -11.60 -11.55
CA TRP A 423 -5.93 -12.47 -12.64
C TRP A 423 -6.57 -13.73 -12.07
N PRO A 424 -7.56 -14.30 -12.78
CA PRO A 424 -8.01 -15.63 -12.42
C PRO A 424 -6.85 -16.62 -12.51
N THR A 425 -6.71 -17.48 -11.50
CA THR A 425 -5.73 -18.56 -11.48
C THR A 425 -6.23 -19.77 -12.29
N SER A 426 -7.54 -19.92 -12.38
CA SER A 426 -8.21 -20.89 -13.24
C SER A 426 -9.59 -20.36 -13.60
N CYS A 427 -10.10 -20.69 -14.78
CA CYS A 427 -11.52 -20.50 -15.06
C CYS A 427 -12.07 -21.48 -16.09
N SER A 428 -13.40 -21.59 -16.09
CA SER A 428 -14.18 -22.21 -17.14
C SER A 428 -15.44 -21.40 -17.37
N PHE A 429 -15.95 -21.40 -18.60
CA PHE A 429 -17.17 -20.66 -18.91
C PHE A 429 -18.06 -21.42 -19.89
N LYS A 430 -19.32 -21.01 -19.94
CA LYS A 430 -20.29 -21.43 -20.95
C LYS A 430 -21.06 -20.22 -21.45
N TYR A 431 -21.36 -20.20 -22.74
CA TYR A 431 -22.18 -19.18 -23.36
C TYR A 431 -23.35 -19.80 -24.11
N GLN A 432 -24.56 -19.31 -23.85
CA GLN A 432 -25.77 -19.76 -24.51
C GLN A 432 -26.27 -18.68 -25.48
N ALA A 433 -26.00 -18.86 -26.77
CA ALA A 433 -26.30 -17.86 -27.80
C ALA A 433 -27.78 -17.44 -27.88
N THR A 434 -28.72 -18.36 -27.64
CA THR A 434 -30.17 -18.06 -27.70
C THR A 434 -30.63 -17.08 -26.63
N THR A 435 -30.07 -17.20 -25.42
CA THR A 435 -30.42 -16.36 -24.25
C THR A 435 -29.40 -15.27 -23.99
N GLN A 436 -28.28 -15.27 -24.73
CA GLN A 436 -27.10 -14.44 -24.51
C GLN A 436 -26.58 -14.56 -23.06
N GLU A 437 -26.78 -15.72 -22.44
CA GLU A 437 -26.35 -15.97 -21.07
C GLU A 437 -24.90 -16.46 -21.05
N LEU A 438 -24.04 -15.72 -20.35
CA LEU A 438 -22.66 -16.09 -20.04
C LEU A 438 -22.60 -16.55 -18.59
N SER A 439 -22.06 -17.75 -18.36
CA SER A 439 -21.70 -18.21 -17.01
C SER A 439 -20.21 -18.47 -16.92
N LEU A 440 -19.57 -17.96 -15.87
CA LEU A 440 -18.14 -18.04 -15.61
C LEU A 440 -17.91 -18.64 -14.21
N ARG A 441 -17.13 -19.71 -14.14
CA ARG A 441 -16.50 -20.23 -12.92
C ARG A 441 -15.07 -19.76 -12.92
N ALA A 442 -14.67 -19.01 -11.91
CA ALA A 442 -13.31 -18.50 -11.82
C ALA A 442 -12.76 -18.70 -10.41
N GLU A 443 -11.47 -18.97 -10.33
CA GLU A 443 -10.66 -18.87 -9.13
C GLU A 443 -9.76 -17.65 -9.25
N TRP A 444 -9.55 -16.92 -8.16
CA TRP A 444 -8.66 -15.76 -8.13
C TRP A 444 -7.93 -15.69 -6.79
N SER A 445 -6.75 -15.07 -6.82
CA SER A 445 -5.85 -15.02 -5.67
C SER A 445 -5.77 -13.60 -5.11
N CYS A 446 -5.94 -13.48 -3.78
CA CYS A 446 -5.77 -12.25 -3.02
C CYS A 446 -4.53 -12.37 -2.13
N SER A 447 -3.49 -11.62 -2.46
CA SER A 447 -2.16 -11.69 -1.83
C SER A 447 -1.80 -10.43 -1.04
N GLU A 448 -2.75 -9.51 -0.85
CA GLU A 448 -2.49 -8.21 -0.24
C GLU A 448 -2.34 -8.25 1.28
N LEU A 449 -2.88 -9.29 1.95
CA LEU A 449 -2.73 -9.48 3.40
C LEU A 449 -1.51 -10.34 3.74
N ASP A 450 -1.19 -11.33 2.90
CA ASP A 450 0.04 -12.13 2.97
C ASP A 450 0.46 -12.52 1.55
N PRO A 451 1.51 -11.88 0.99
CA PRO A 451 2.01 -12.20 -0.33
C PRO A 451 2.53 -13.63 -0.48
N ASP A 452 3.00 -14.24 0.62
CA ASP A 452 3.61 -15.57 0.60
C ASP A 452 2.55 -16.68 0.72
N HIS A 453 1.41 -16.40 1.34
CA HIS A 453 0.29 -17.34 1.54
C HIS A 453 -1.06 -16.70 1.13
N PRO A 454 -1.29 -16.49 -0.17
CA PRO A 454 -2.48 -15.81 -0.64
C PRO A 454 -3.77 -16.61 -0.34
N ILE A 455 -4.88 -15.88 -0.25
CA ILE A 455 -6.21 -16.48 -0.15
C ILE A 455 -6.72 -16.73 -1.56
N ILE A 456 -7.03 -17.99 -1.86
CA ILE A 456 -7.64 -18.38 -3.14
C ILE A 456 -9.15 -18.40 -2.96
N PHE A 457 -9.83 -17.52 -3.69
CA PHE A 457 -11.27 -17.50 -3.80
C PHE A 457 -11.73 -18.23 -5.06
N SER A 458 -12.92 -18.81 -5.00
CA SER A 458 -13.60 -19.36 -6.18
C SER A 458 -15.07 -18.97 -6.15
N GLY A 459 -15.69 -18.87 -7.32
CA GLY A 459 -17.11 -18.55 -7.41
C GLY A 459 -17.67 -18.65 -8.82
N ILE A 460 -18.98 -18.44 -8.92
CA ILE A 460 -19.74 -18.56 -10.17
C ILE A 460 -20.48 -17.27 -10.46
N THR A 461 -20.28 -16.74 -11.65
CA THR A 461 -20.99 -15.57 -12.17
C THR A 461 -21.89 -16.01 -13.30
N THR A 462 -23.14 -15.54 -13.31
CA THR A 462 -24.05 -15.70 -14.44
C THR A 462 -24.61 -14.34 -14.80
N THR A 463 -24.53 -13.98 -16.08
CA THR A 463 -24.94 -12.68 -16.60
C THR A 463 -25.47 -12.80 -18.02
N THR A 464 -26.26 -11.82 -18.44
CA THR A 464 -26.66 -11.66 -19.84
C THR A 464 -25.79 -10.60 -20.51
N VAL A 465 -25.35 -10.86 -21.74
CA VAL A 465 -24.63 -9.88 -22.56
C VAL A 465 -25.65 -8.86 -23.09
N ASN A 466 -25.91 -7.81 -22.30
CA ASN A 466 -26.99 -6.85 -22.57
C ASN A 466 -26.65 -5.79 -23.65
N SER A 467 -25.68 -6.06 -24.53
CA SER A 467 -25.31 -5.16 -25.62
C SER A 467 -25.69 -5.76 -26.97
N PRO A 468 -26.23 -4.95 -27.91
CA PRO A 468 -26.41 -5.39 -29.29
C PRO A 468 -25.07 -5.88 -29.87
N LEU A 469 -25.10 -7.06 -30.49
CA LEU A 469 -23.95 -7.59 -31.21
C LEU A 469 -24.02 -7.13 -32.68
N ALA A 470 -22.94 -6.54 -33.17
CA ALA A 470 -22.72 -6.26 -34.59
C ALA A 470 -21.99 -7.45 -35.20
N CYS A 471 -22.58 -8.07 -36.23
CA CYS A 471 -22.05 -9.27 -36.85
C CYS A 471 -21.57 -8.99 -38.27
N GLU A 472 -20.38 -9.50 -38.61
CA GLU A 472 -19.86 -9.56 -39.97
C GLU A 472 -19.66 -11.03 -40.36
N THR A 473 -20.09 -11.41 -41.58
CA THR A 473 -19.92 -12.77 -42.08
C THR A 473 -18.87 -12.80 -43.18
N VAL A 474 -17.77 -13.50 -42.93
CA VAL A 474 -16.66 -13.68 -43.88
C VAL A 474 -16.43 -15.19 -44.07
N GLU A 475 -16.46 -15.65 -45.31
CA GLU A 475 -16.21 -17.05 -45.68
C GLU A 475 -17.05 -18.10 -44.92
N GLY A 476 -18.27 -17.74 -44.50
CA GLY A 476 -19.18 -18.63 -43.79
C GLY A 476 -19.02 -18.68 -42.27
N VAL A 477 -18.10 -17.89 -41.72
CA VAL A 477 -17.96 -17.60 -40.29
C VAL A 477 -18.60 -16.25 -40.01
N SER A 478 -19.54 -16.19 -39.07
CA SER A 478 -20.12 -14.94 -38.59
C SER A 478 -19.48 -14.55 -37.27
N GLN A 479 -18.67 -13.50 -37.29
CA GLN A 479 -18.04 -12.89 -36.13
C GLN A 479 -18.95 -11.78 -35.59
N CYS A 480 -19.35 -11.89 -34.34
CA CYS A 480 -20.26 -10.94 -33.69
C CYS A 480 -19.56 -10.31 -32.48
N VAL A 481 -19.44 -8.98 -32.48
CA VAL A 481 -18.82 -8.20 -31.39
C VAL A 481 -19.82 -7.22 -30.78
N THR A 482 -19.59 -6.77 -29.55
CA THR A 482 -20.39 -5.67 -28.98
C THR A 482 -20.29 -4.42 -29.85
N ALA A 483 -21.43 -3.86 -30.25
CA ALA A 483 -21.48 -2.73 -31.20
C ALA A 483 -20.79 -1.45 -30.69
N ASP A 484 -20.76 -1.26 -29.37
CA ASP A 484 -19.96 -0.24 -28.71
C ASP A 484 -18.70 -0.88 -28.12
N GLY A 485 -17.54 -0.54 -28.69
CA GLY A 485 -16.24 -1.07 -28.23
C GLY A 485 -15.85 -0.62 -26.82
N ALA A 486 -16.53 0.39 -26.25
CA ALA A 486 -16.36 0.80 -24.86
C ALA A 486 -17.39 0.18 -23.91
N TYR A 487 -18.28 -0.68 -24.42
CA TYR A 487 -19.32 -1.31 -23.60
C TYR A 487 -18.71 -2.20 -22.52
N SER A 488 -19.10 -1.94 -21.28
CA SER A 488 -18.77 -2.80 -20.14
C SER A 488 -19.99 -2.98 -19.25
N TRP A 489 -20.06 -4.13 -18.58
CA TRP A 489 -21.13 -4.43 -17.62
C TRP A 489 -20.58 -5.20 -16.43
N THR A 490 -21.30 -5.18 -15.30
CA THR A 490 -20.87 -5.84 -14.07
C THR A 490 -21.82 -6.96 -13.71
N ALA A 491 -21.29 -8.06 -13.15
CA ALA A 491 -22.11 -9.12 -12.59
C ALA A 491 -21.54 -9.63 -11.25
N ASN A 492 -22.44 -10.00 -10.35
CA ASN A 492 -22.11 -10.54 -9.04
C ASN A 492 -21.58 -11.96 -9.16
N ILE A 493 -20.55 -12.26 -8.37
CA ILE A 493 -20.06 -13.61 -8.16
C ILE A 493 -20.88 -14.21 -7.02
N SER A 494 -21.43 -15.39 -7.26
CA SER A 494 -22.20 -16.18 -6.31
C SER A 494 -21.43 -17.42 -5.88
N ASN A 495 -21.90 -18.09 -4.82
CA ASN A 495 -21.28 -19.31 -4.29
C ASN A 495 -19.78 -19.15 -3.99
N VAL A 496 -19.40 -17.99 -3.45
CA VAL A 496 -18.00 -17.72 -3.15
C VAL A 496 -17.52 -18.65 -2.03
N THR A 497 -16.44 -19.37 -2.31
CA THR A 497 -15.70 -20.17 -1.33
C THR A 497 -14.23 -19.76 -1.35
N TRP A 498 -13.49 -20.12 -0.30
CA TRP A 498 -12.08 -19.77 -0.21
C TRP A 498 -11.27 -20.85 0.51
N HIS A 499 -9.97 -20.86 0.24
CA HIS A 499 -8.97 -21.64 0.94
C HIS A 499 -7.61 -20.91 0.90
N GLN A 500 -6.67 -21.30 1.76
CA GLN A 500 -5.28 -20.90 1.61
C GLN A 500 -4.51 -22.01 0.88
N THR A 501 -3.50 -21.61 0.10
CA THR A 501 -2.50 -22.57 -0.38
C THR A 501 -1.77 -23.20 0.81
N PRO A 502 -1.58 -24.54 0.84
CA PRO A 502 -0.89 -25.24 1.92
C PRO A 502 0.52 -24.75 2.23
#